data_AF-A0A2K9RNB1-F1
#
_entry.id   AF-A0A2K9RNB1-F1
#
_cell.length_a   1.000
_cell.length_b   1.000
_cell.length_c   1.000
_cell.angle_alpha   90.00
_cell.angle_beta   90.00
_cell.angle_gamma   90.00
#
_symmetry.space_group_name_H-M   'P 1'
#
loop_
_entity.id
_entity.type
_entity.pdbx_description
1 polymer ?
#
loop_
_entity_poly.entity_id
_entity_poly.type
_entity_poly.pdbx_seq_one_letter_code
_entity_poly.pdbx_strand_id
1 'polypeptide(L)' 'MAVPKKRTSTSKKRIRKNIWKKGGYWTALKAFSLGKSL' A
#
# COMPACT_ATOMS: atom_id res chain seq x y z
N MET A 1 -4.02 19.73 -20.37
CA MET A 1 -3.86 18.90 -19.16
C MET A 1 -4.58 19.56 -18.00
N ALA A 2 -5.34 18.80 -17.22
CA ALA A 2 -6.00 19.34 -16.04
C ALA A 2 -4.97 19.55 -14.91
N VAL A 3 -4.87 20.79 -14.41
CA VAL A 3 -3.98 21.15 -13.29
C VAL A 3 -4.78 21.04 -11.99
N PRO A 4 -4.23 20.39 -10.95
CA PRO A 4 -4.91 20.30 -9.66
C PRO A 4 -5.05 21.67 -9.00
N LYS A 5 -6.28 22.09 -8.72
CA LYS A 5 -6.59 23.39 -8.10
C LYS A 5 -6.09 23.52 -6.66
N LYS A 6 -5.98 22.39 -5.94
CA LYS A 6 -5.54 22.32 -4.54
C LYS A 6 -4.64 21.11 -4.34
N ARG A 7 -3.72 21.21 -3.38
CA ARG A 7 -2.87 20.09 -2.98
C ARG A 7 -3.71 19.01 -2.28
N THR A 8 -3.35 17.75 -2.47
CA THR A 8 -3.93 16.65 -1.69
C THR A 8 -3.57 16.79 -0.21
N SER A 9 -4.53 16.56 0.67
CA SER A 9 -4.25 16.50 2.12
C SER A 9 -3.27 15.37 2.45
N THR A 10 -2.58 15.51 3.57
CA THR A 10 -1.60 14.53 4.06
C THR A 10 -2.23 13.15 4.25
N SER A 11 -3.45 13.08 4.79
CA SER A 11 -4.22 11.84 4.94
C SER A 11 -4.48 11.16 3.59
N LYS A 12 -5.02 11.90 2.61
CA LYS A 12 -5.30 11.35 1.27
C LYS A 12 -4.02 10.87 0.55
N LYS A 13 -2.89 11.54 0.76
CA LYS A 13 -1.58 11.11 0.26
C LYS A 13 -1.13 9.78 0.89
N ARG A 14 -1.28 9.63 2.20
CA ARG A 14 -0.90 8.40 2.93
C ARG A 14 -1.76 7.21 2.52
N ILE A 15 -3.07 7.38 2.37
CA ILE A 15 -3.99 6.30 1.93
C ILE A 15 -3.58 5.77 0.55
N ARG A 16 -3.30 6.65 -0.42
CA ARG A 16 -2.80 6.22 -1.75
C ARG A 16 -1.50 5.43 -1.67
N LYS A 17 -0.54 5.87 -0.85
CA LYS A 17 0.72 5.13 -0.64
C LYS A 17 0.49 3.78 0.05
N ASN A 18 -0.43 3.70 1.01
CA ASN A 18 -0.73 2.45 1.71
C ASN A 18 -1.41 1.43 0.79
N ILE A 19 -2.27 1.87 -0.13
CA ILE A 19 -2.85 1.00 -1.16
C ILE A 19 -1.75 0.37 -2.02
N TRP A 20 -0.77 1.17 -2.47
CA TRP A 20 0.36 0.66 -3.22
C TRP A 20 1.23 -0.33 -2.42
N LYS A 21 1.46 -0.05 -1.12
CA LYS A 21 2.21 -0.93 -0.22
C LYS A 21 1.47 -2.22 0.18
N LYS A 22 0.14 -2.28 -0.02
CA LYS A 22 -0.69 -3.44 0.39
C LYS A 22 -0.27 -4.74 -0.31
N GLY A 23 0.36 -4.67 -1.49
CA GLY A 23 0.87 -5.85 -2.20
C GLY A 23 1.89 -6.64 -1.38
N GLY A 24 2.80 -5.95 -0.67
CA GLY A 24 3.83 -6.61 0.14
C GLY A 24 3.28 -7.37 1.35
N TYR A 25 2.15 -6.91 1.91
CA TYR A 25 1.51 -7.56 3.04
C TYR A 25 1.02 -8.98 2.70
N TRP A 26 0.39 -9.15 1.52
CA TRP A 26 -0.07 -10.46 1.07
C TRP A 26 1.09 -11.43 0.81
N THR A 27 2.18 -10.93 0.22
CA THR A 27 3.39 -11.74 -0.01
C THR A 27 4.04 -12.16 1.31
N ALA A 28 4.12 -11.26 2.29
CA ALA A 28 4.64 -11.56 3.62
C ALA A 28 3.80 -12.61 4.35
N LEU A 29 2.46 -12.51 4.28
CA LEU A 29 1.57 -13.50 4.87
C LEU A 29 1.76 -14.91 4.26
N LYS A 30 1.86 -14.99 2.93
CA LYS A 30 2.12 -16.27 2.24
C LYS A 30 3.49 -16.86 2.61
N ALA A 31 4.53 -16.03 2.65
CA ALA A 31 5.87 -16.46 3.04
C ALA A 31 5.92 -16.95 4.50
N PHE A 32 5.22 -16.27 5.41
CA PHE A 32 5.11 -16.68 6.82
C PHE A 32 4.40 -18.03 6.96
N SER A 33 3.29 -18.24 6.25
CA SER A 33 2.59 -19.53 6.24
C SER A 33 3.47 -20.65 5.71
N LEU A 34 4.22 -20.41 4.62
CA LEU A 34 5.16 -21.40 4.05
C LEU A 34 6.26 -21.78 5.04
N GLY A 35 6.88 -20.80 5.70
CA GLY A 35 7.93 -21.07 6.69
C GLY A 35 7.44 -21.78 7.95
N LYS A 36 6.13 -21.75 8.25
CA LYS A 36 5.52 -22.52 9.35
C LYS A 36 5.22 -23.97 8.96
N SER A 37 5.11 -24.26 7.66
CA SER A 37 4.77 -25.59 7.14
C SER A 37 6.01 -26.42 6.75
N LEU A 38 7.19 -25.80 6.76
CA LEU A 38 8.49 -26.47 6.74
C LEU A 38 8.92 -26.79 8.17
#